data_AF-A0A7S1V0J0-F1
#
_entry.id   AF-A0A7S1V0J0-F1
#
_cell.length_a   1.000
_cell.length_b   1.000
_cell.length_c   1.000
_cell.angle_alpha   90.00
_cell.angle_beta   90.00
_cell.angle_gamma   90.00
#
_symmetry.space_group_name_H-M   'P 1'
#
loop_
_entity.id
_entity.type
_entity.pdbx_description
1 polymer ?
#
loop_
_entity_poly.entity_id
_entity_poly.type
_entity_poly.pdbx_seq_one_letter_code
_entity_poly.pdbx_strand_id
1 'polypeptide(L)'
;MTVSHTYTIRYQPNPNDPSLIYTLNGTIPRQHGYPKVAALGCFGKDDTTDKTKLVEALLDNDPDLIVLQGDQTYFHSQLLYGFFETVYGLRDVTRNVPTIVQLDDHDYGVGNLWGAENGEENSGFGFQRAPCIVNLKQSLALGHNPEPAAASIVLKNGITVHYTN
;
A
#
# COMPACT_ATOMS: atom_id res chain seq x y z
N MET A 1 -18.60 24.11 11.34
CA MET A 1 -19.47 23.73 10.20
C MET A 1 -19.04 22.34 9.76
N THR A 2 -19.99 21.40 9.69
CA THR A 2 -19.78 19.96 9.97
C THR A 2 -20.66 19.14 9.03
N VAL A 3 -20.08 18.55 7.98
CA VAL A 3 -20.84 17.71 7.04
C VAL A 3 -19.95 16.54 6.62
N SER A 4 -20.48 15.31 6.67
CA SER A 4 -19.83 14.14 6.07
C SER A 4 -19.71 14.35 4.56
N HIS A 5 -18.61 13.88 3.97
CA HIS A 5 -18.36 14.06 2.54
C HIS A 5 -18.75 12.80 1.77
N THR A 6 -19.71 12.90 0.87
CA THR A 6 -20.03 11.80 -0.05
C THR A 6 -19.06 11.80 -1.22
N TYR A 7 -18.61 10.63 -1.63
CA TYR A 7 -17.78 10.45 -2.83
C TYR A 7 -18.38 9.42 -3.78
N THR A 8 -18.03 9.57 -5.05
CA THR A 8 -18.38 8.62 -6.10
C THR A 8 -17.11 8.31 -6.90
N ILE A 9 -16.70 7.05 -6.88
CA ILE A 9 -15.65 6.51 -7.76
C ILE A 9 -16.35 5.90 -8.97
N ARG A 10 -15.91 6.29 -10.17
CA ARG A 10 -16.31 5.66 -11.43
C ARG A 10 -15.10 5.02 -12.07
N TYR A 11 -15.19 3.73 -12.37
CA TYR A 11 -14.14 2.97 -13.00
C TYR A 11 -14.64 2.43 -14.35
N GLN A 12 -13.98 2.83 -15.42
CA GLN A 12 -14.20 2.33 -16.76
C GLN A 12 -13.02 1.42 -17.14
N PRO A 13 -13.18 0.08 -17.06
CA PRO A 13 -12.09 -0.86 -17.30
C PRO A 13 -11.67 -0.90 -18.78
N ASN A 14 -12.62 -0.66 -19.69
CA ASN A 14 -12.42 -0.75 -21.12
C ASN A 14 -12.54 0.65 -21.75
N PRO A 15 -11.44 1.31 -22.11
CA PRO A 15 -11.49 2.62 -22.76
C PRO A 15 -12.20 2.57 -24.12
N ASN A 16 -12.29 1.40 -24.76
CA ASN A 16 -12.97 1.20 -26.04
C ASN A 16 -14.47 0.89 -25.90
N ASP A 17 -14.94 0.63 -24.67
CA ASP A 17 -16.37 0.47 -24.37
C ASP A 17 -16.77 1.47 -23.28
N PRO A 18 -17.17 2.70 -23.66
CA PRO A 18 -17.57 3.73 -22.72
C PRO A 18 -18.89 3.43 -22.00
N SER A 19 -19.59 2.35 -22.35
CA SER A 19 -20.83 1.96 -21.68
C SER A 19 -20.60 1.17 -20.39
N LEU A 20 -19.45 0.51 -20.24
CA LEU A 20 -19.12 -0.28 -19.06
C LEU A 20 -18.46 0.61 -17.99
N ILE A 21 -19.27 1.12 -17.07
CA ILE A 21 -18.81 1.95 -15.95
C ILE A 21 -19.23 1.31 -14.62
N TYR A 22 -18.26 0.90 -13.80
CA TYR A 22 -18.50 0.54 -12.41
C TYR A 22 -18.58 1.81 -11.57
N THR A 23 -19.59 1.90 -10.70
CA THR A 23 -19.74 3.04 -9.78
C THR A 23 -19.72 2.54 -8.35
N LEU A 24 -18.82 3.09 -7.54
CA LEU A 24 -18.78 2.90 -6.10
C LEU A 24 -19.11 4.23 -5.43
N ASN A 25 -20.16 4.26 -4.63
CA ASN A 25 -20.50 5.41 -3.80
C ASN A 25 -20.07 5.13 -2.37
N GLY A 26 -19.59 6.15 -1.68
CA GLY A 26 -19.25 6.05 -0.28
C GLY A 26 -19.38 7.38 0.44
N THR A 27 -19.17 7.34 1.75
CA THR A 27 -19.13 8.52 2.59
C THR A 27 -17.82 8.48 3.37
N ILE A 28 -17.08 9.57 3.37
CA ILE A 28 -15.98 9.75 4.30
C ILE A 28 -16.63 10.16 5.62
N PRO A 29 -16.62 9.28 6.64
CA PRO A 29 -17.23 9.59 7.92
C PRO A 29 -16.54 10.79 8.54
N ARG A 30 -17.30 11.61 9.24
CA ARG A 30 -16.71 12.68 10.05
C ARG A 30 -15.94 12.01 11.19
N GLN A 31 -14.69 12.40 11.38
CA GLN A 31 -13.93 11.99 12.54
C GLN A 31 -14.60 12.49 13.83
N HIS A 32 -14.87 11.57 14.75
CA HIS A 32 -15.42 11.85 16.08
C HIS A 32 -14.34 11.60 17.14
N GLY A 33 -13.87 12.68 17.80
CA GLY A 33 -12.79 12.57 18.79
C GLY A 33 -11.41 12.47 18.17
N TYR A 34 -10.46 11.88 18.89
CA TYR A 34 -9.10 11.66 18.40
C TYR A 34 -9.07 10.57 17.33
N PRO A 35 -8.28 10.74 16.24
CA PRO A 35 -8.25 9.76 15.18
C PRO A 35 -7.57 8.49 15.69
N LYS A 36 -8.18 7.34 15.41
CA LYS A 36 -7.58 6.04 15.65
C LYS A 36 -6.88 5.56 14.40
N VAL A 37 -5.57 5.35 14.50
CA VAL A 37 -4.75 4.85 13.39
C VAL A 37 -4.30 3.44 13.72
N ALA A 38 -4.65 2.50 12.84
CA ALA A 38 -4.08 1.16 12.86
C ALA A 38 -2.84 1.14 11.97
N ALA A 39 -1.67 0.92 12.57
CA ALA A 39 -0.41 0.78 11.86
C ALA A 39 -0.06 -0.71 11.76
N LEU A 40 0.07 -1.22 10.53
CA LEU A 40 0.26 -2.64 10.22
C LEU A 40 1.45 -2.81 9.29
N GLY A 41 2.11 -3.96 9.33
CA GLY A 41 3.21 -4.30 8.44
C GLY A 41 3.84 -5.62 8.84
N CYS A 42 4.90 -6.02 8.15
CA CYS A 42 5.64 -7.25 8.41
C CYS A 42 4.74 -8.50 8.36
N PHE A 43 3.89 -8.60 7.33
CA PHE A 43 3.09 -9.79 7.05
C PHE A 43 4.03 -10.89 6.54
N GLY A 44 4.66 -11.59 7.48
CA GLY A 44 5.74 -12.55 7.25
C GLY A 44 5.41 -13.63 6.21
N LYS A 45 6.42 -14.36 5.75
CA LYS A 45 6.26 -15.43 4.73
C LYS A 45 5.21 -16.50 5.06
N ASP A 46 4.95 -16.73 6.35
CA ASP A 46 4.02 -17.73 6.85
C ASP A 46 2.65 -17.10 7.20
N ASP A 47 2.52 -15.78 7.06
CA ASP A 47 1.30 -15.02 7.30
C ASP A 47 0.45 -14.99 6.04
N THR A 48 -0.21 -16.12 5.81
CA THR A 48 -1.08 -16.39 4.66
C THR A 48 -2.34 -15.51 4.62
N THR A 49 -3.24 -15.84 3.70
CA THR A 49 -4.44 -15.06 3.37
C THR A 49 -5.46 -15.05 4.50
N ASP A 50 -5.40 -16.02 5.42
CA ASP A 50 -6.21 -16.03 6.63
C ASP A 50 -5.68 -15.01 7.63
N LYS A 51 -6.30 -13.83 7.60
CA LYS A 51 -6.07 -12.74 8.57
C LYS A 51 -7.28 -12.54 9.48
N THR A 52 -8.13 -13.55 9.68
CA THR A 52 -9.42 -13.39 10.38
C THR A 52 -9.26 -12.76 11.76
N LYS A 53 -8.31 -13.23 12.60
CA LYS A 53 -8.10 -12.65 13.94
C LYS A 53 -7.66 -11.19 13.90
N LEU A 54 -6.81 -10.83 12.94
CA LEU A 54 -6.37 -9.45 12.76
C LEU A 54 -7.54 -8.58 12.29
N VAL A 55 -8.32 -9.07 11.32
CA VAL A 55 -9.51 -8.39 10.81
C VAL A 55 -10.54 -8.18 11.91
N GLU A 56 -10.84 -9.19 12.71
CA GLU A 56 -11.74 -9.10 13.87
C GLU A 56 -11.25 -8.04 14.86
N ALA A 57 -9.97 -8.08 15.24
CA ALA A 57 -9.39 -7.10 16.15
C ALA A 57 -9.44 -5.67 15.58
N LEU A 58 -9.23 -5.49 14.27
CA LEU A 58 -9.36 -4.19 13.62
C LEU A 58 -10.80 -3.68 13.65
N LEU A 59 -11.77 -4.52 13.30
CA LEU A 59 -13.18 -4.16 13.32
C LEU A 59 -13.66 -3.80 14.74
N ASP A 60 -13.21 -4.53 15.76
CA ASP A 60 -13.54 -4.27 17.16
C ASP A 60 -12.96 -2.93 17.68
N ASN A 61 -11.84 -2.48 17.11
CA ASN A 61 -11.19 -1.23 17.50
C ASN A 61 -11.67 -0.01 16.70
N ASP A 62 -12.37 -0.23 15.58
CA ASP A 62 -12.98 0.80 14.73
C ASP A 62 -11.98 1.92 14.33
N PRO A 63 -10.92 1.61 13.57
CA PRO A 63 -9.92 2.59 13.15
C PRO A 63 -10.48 3.54 12.09
N ASP A 64 -10.10 4.82 12.17
CA ASP A 64 -10.42 5.83 11.16
C ASP A 64 -9.50 5.74 9.93
N LEU A 65 -8.30 5.18 10.11
CA LEU A 65 -7.25 5.08 9.10
C LEU A 65 -6.40 3.82 9.33
N ILE A 66 -6.03 3.16 8.25
CA ILE A 66 -4.98 2.13 8.24
C ILE A 66 -3.74 2.70 7.57
N VAL A 67 -2.58 2.42 8.16
CA VAL A 67 -1.28 2.66 7.54
C VAL A 67 -0.55 1.33 7.44
N LEU A 68 -0.39 0.82 6.22
CA LEU A 68 0.49 -0.30 5.91
C LEU A 68 1.91 0.25 5.75
N GLN A 69 2.79 -0.09 6.67
CA GLN A 69 4.09 0.60 6.86
C GLN A 69 5.23 0.04 6.02
N GLY A 70 5.04 -1.11 5.38
CA GLY A 70 6.12 -1.88 4.78
C GLY A 70 5.94 -3.38 5.02
N ASP A 71 6.61 -4.19 4.20
CA ASP A 71 6.57 -5.64 4.24
C ASP A 71 5.16 -6.21 4.14
N GLN A 72 4.45 -5.80 3.08
CA GLN A 72 3.13 -6.34 2.78
C GLN A 72 3.21 -7.79 2.33
N THR A 73 4.35 -8.18 1.75
CA THR A 73 4.59 -9.56 1.33
C THR A 73 6.07 -9.92 1.35
N TYR A 74 6.35 -11.17 1.70
CA TYR A 74 7.68 -11.77 1.62
C TYR A 74 7.88 -12.59 0.33
N PHE A 75 6.91 -12.56 -0.60
CA PHE A 75 7.03 -13.22 -1.91
C PHE A 75 7.90 -12.41 -2.88
N HIS A 76 9.21 -12.39 -2.66
CA HIS A 76 10.20 -11.57 -3.38
C HIS A 76 10.21 -11.71 -4.92
N SER A 77 9.69 -12.81 -5.45
CA SER A 77 9.60 -13.08 -6.89
C SER A 77 8.17 -12.99 -7.45
N GLN A 78 7.14 -12.99 -6.58
CA GLN A 78 5.72 -13.03 -6.93
C GLN A 78 4.96 -11.88 -6.27
N LEU A 79 5.54 -10.68 -6.34
CA LEU A 79 5.11 -9.53 -5.53
C LEU A 79 3.68 -9.07 -5.83
N LEU A 80 3.22 -9.14 -7.08
CA LEU A 80 1.84 -8.80 -7.41
C LEU A 80 0.85 -9.76 -6.74
N TYR A 81 1.19 -11.06 -6.71
CA TYR A 81 0.40 -12.06 -6.01
C TYR A 81 0.38 -11.77 -4.52
N GLY A 82 1.55 -11.53 -3.90
CA GLY A 82 1.64 -11.21 -2.48
C GLY A 82 0.90 -9.94 -2.07
N PHE A 83 0.99 -8.89 -2.88
CA PHE A 83 0.24 -7.67 -2.65
C PHE A 83 -1.27 -7.90 -2.70
N PHE A 84 -1.75 -8.64 -3.71
CA PHE A 84 -3.18 -8.99 -3.79
C PHE A 84 -3.63 -9.88 -2.64
N GLU A 85 -2.77 -10.78 -2.20
CA GLU A 85 -3.04 -11.69 -1.09
C GLU A 85 -3.23 -10.92 0.22
N THR A 86 -2.35 -9.97 0.54
CA THR A 86 -2.49 -9.07 1.69
C THR A 86 -3.75 -8.21 1.60
N VAL A 87 -4.00 -7.57 0.44
CA VAL A 87 -5.22 -6.76 0.24
C VAL A 87 -6.48 -7.61 0.36
N TYR A 88 -6.47 -8.84 -0.14
CA TYR A 88 -7.60 -9.77 -0.05
C TYR A 88 -7.85 -10.24 1.38
N GLY A 89 -6.79 -10.55 2.13
CA GLY A 89 -6.88 -10.93 3.55
C GLY A 89 -7.46 -9.80 4.41
N LEU A 90 -7.19 -8.54 4.06
CA LEU A 90 -7.68 -7.35 4.76
C LEU A 90 -8.98 -6.77 4.19
N ARG A 91 -9.58 -7.40 3.17
CA ARG A 91 -10.64 -6.81 2.34
C ARG A 91 -11.86 -6.29 3.10
N ASP A 92 -12.19 -6.93 4.23
CA ASP A 92 -13.40 -6.58 5.00
C ASP A 92 -13.19 -5.26 5.76
N VAL A 93 -11.94 -4.92 6.07
CA VAL A 93 -11.55 -3.64 6.67
C VAL A 93 -11.24 -2.61 5.59
N THR A 94 -10.36 -2.94 4.62
CA THR A 94 -9.88 -1.98 3.61
C THR A 94 -10.95 -1.55 2.60
N ARG A 95 -12.08 -2.26 2.51
CA ARG A 95 -13.26 -1.82 1.75
C ARG A 95 -13.92 -0.57 2.34
N ASN A 96 -13.83 -0.38 3.66
CA ASN A 96 -14.58 0.65 4.38
C ASN A 96 -13.69 1.66 5.11
N VAL A 97 -12.43 1.29 5.40
CA VAL A 97 -11.48 2.16 6.12
C VAL A 97 -10.42 2.66 5.13
N PRO A 98 -10.23 3.99 5.00
CA PRO A 98 -9.14 4.55 4.21
C PRO A 98 -7.81 3.91 4.60
N THR A 99 -7.02 3.51 3.60
CA THR A 99 -5.76 2.79 3.81
C THR A 99 -4.65 3.48 3.04
N ILE A 100 -3.60 3.86 3.75
CA ILE A 100 -2.34 4.34 3.18
C ILE A 100 -1.38 3.16 3.09
N VAL A 101 -0.70 3.02 1.96
CA VAL A 101 0.31 1.98 1.75
C VAL A 101 1.68 2.60 1.55
N GLN A 102 2.65 2.10 2.30
CA GLN A 102 4.08 2.32 2.13
C GLN A 102 4.77 1.00 1.77
N LEU A 103 5.95 1.10 1.17
CA LEU A 103 6.74 -0.05 0.74
C LEU A 103 8.03 -0.14 1.56
N ASP A 104 8.44 -1.35 1.89
CA ASP A 104 9.77 -1.65 2.46
C ASP A 104 10.50 -2.70 1.63
N ASP A 105 11.68 -3.12 2.07
CA ASP A 105 12.61 -4.00 1.37
C ASP A 105 11.95 -5.29 0.83
N HIS A 106 11.14 -6.00 1.62
CA HIS A 106 10.50 -7.22 1.16
C HIS A 106 9.47 -6.98 0.04
N ASP A 107 8.81 -5.81 0.02
CA ASP A 107 7.93 -5.42 -1.08
C ASP A 107 8.70 -5.10 -2.38
N TYR A 108 9.95 -4.66 -2.24
CA TYR A 108 10.89 -4.54 -3.34
C TYR A 108 11.57 -5.86 -3.71
N GLY A 109 11.32 -6.93 -2.97
CA GLY A 109 11.93 -8.23 -3.16
C GLY A 109 13.44 -8.20 -2.89
N VAL A 110 13.86 -7.35 -1.95
CA VAL A 110 15.24 -7.25 -1.47
C VAL A 110 15.25 -7.51 0.03
N GLY A 111 16.28 -8.14 0.56
CA GLY A 111 16.32 -8.53 1.98
C GLY A 111 16.79 -7.42 2.93
N ASN A 112 17.18 -6.27 2.40
CA ASN A 112 17.50 -5.06 3.16
C ASN A 112 17.69 -3.86 2.20
N LEU A 113 16.84 -2.85 2.30
CA LEU A 113 16.92 -1.61 1.51
C LEU A 113 17.78 -0.53 2.18
N TRP A 114 17.83 -0.51 3.52
CA TRP A 114 18.43 0.54 4.34
C TRP A 114 19.90 0.30 4.71
N GLY A 115 20.45 -0.86 4.34
CA GLY A 115 21.79 -1.30 4.75
C GLY A 115 21.78 -1.92 6.16
N ALA A 116 22.86 -2.58 6.55
CA ALA A 116 22.95 -3.19 7.87
C ALA A 116 23.53 -2.22 8.89
N GLU A 117 22.78 -1.94 9.95
CA GLU A 117 23.36 -1.41 11.20
C GLU A 117 24.15 -2.52 11.93
N ASN A 118 23.75 -3.80 11.80
CA ASN A 118 24.24 -4.93 12.62
C ASN A 118 24.78 -6.15 11.84
N GLY A 119 25.24 -5.95 10.60
CA GLY A 119 26.02 -6.87 9.75
C GLY A 119 25.63 -8.36 9.68
N GLU A 120 24.98 -8.77 8.58
CA GLU A 120 25.16 -10.10 7.97
C GLU A 120 24.94 -10.06 6.44
N GLU A 121 25.53 -11.06 5.76
CA GLU A 121 25.82 -11.12 4.32
C GLU A 121 24.57 -11.12 3.43
N ASN A 122 24.14 -9.92 3.04
CA ASN A 122 23.41 -9.51 1.83
C ASN A 122 22.74 -8.13 2.02
N SER A 123 23.02 -7.47 3.14
CA SER A 123 22.59 -6.11 3.42
C SER A 123 23.23 -5.08 2.48
N GLY A 124 22.43 -4.20 1.88
CA GLY A 124 22.95 -2.99 1.23
C GLY A 124 23.27 -3.09 -0.27
N PHE A 125 22.81 -4.13 -0.98
CA PHE A 125 22.85 -4.13 -2.45
C PHE A 125 21.87 -3.14 -3.09
N GLY A 126 20.98 -2.55 -2.30
CA GLY A 126 19.92 -1.67 -2.78
C GLY A 126 18.98 -2.40 -3.74
N PHE A 127 18.38 -1.67 -4.67
CA PHE A 127 17.49 -2.25 -5.66
C PHE A 127 18.24 -3.14 -6.65
N GLN A 128 18.01 -4.46 -6.58
CA GLN A 128 18.63 -5.44 -7.48
C GLN A 128 17.83 -5.68 -8.78
N ARG A 129 16.59 -5.19 -8.86
CA ARG A 129 15.72 -5.36 -10.03
C ARG A 129 15.87 -4.18 -10.99
N ALA A 130 15.51 -4.41 -12.27
CA ALA A 130 15.52 -3.37 -13.27
C ALA A 130 14.63 -2.18 -12.84
N PRO A 131 15.02 -0.93 -13.14
CA PRO A 131 14.29 0.28 -12.75
C PRO A 131 12.81 0.28 -13.14
N CYS A 132 12.47 -0.28 -14.31
CA CYS A 132 11.08 -0.40 -14.75
C CYS A 132 10.23 -1.27 -13.81
N ILE A 133 10.82 -2.32 -13.23
CA ILE A 133 10.15 -3.19 -12.27
C ILE A 133 9.99 -2.49 -10.92
N VAL A 134 11.00 -1.73 -10.47
CA VAL A 134 10.91 -0.92 -9.25
C VAL A 134 9.81 0.14 -9.40
N ASN A 135 9.82 0.90 -10.49
CA ASN A 135 8.83 1.95 -10.74
C ASN A 135 7.42 1.39 -10.85
N LEU A 136 7.24 0.23 -11.50
CA LEU A 136 5.94 -0.43 -11.56
C LEU A 136 5.38 -0.74 -10.16
N LYS A 137 6.22 -1.22 -9.24
CA LYS A 137 5.81 -1.49 -7.85
C LYS A 137 5.35 -0.22 -7.15
N GLN A 138 6.15 0.84 -7.28
CA GLN A 138 5.83 2.14 -6.69
C GLN A 138 4.50 2.67 -7.24
N SER A 139 4.29 2.61 -8.56
CA SER A 139 3.03 3.05 -9.17
C SER A 139 1.82 2.24 -8.69
N LEU A 140 1.97 0.91 -8.51
CA LEU A 140 0.89 0.05 -8.04
C LEU A 140 0.53 0.30 -6.57
N ALA A 141 1.52 0.39 -5.69
CA ALA A 141 1.28 0.51 -4.25
C ALA A 141 1.05 1.96 -3.81
N LEU A 142 1.83 2.90 -4.37
CA LEU A 142 1.89 4.30 -3.92
C LEU A 142 1.05 5.24 -4.80
N GLY A 143 0.35 4.75 -5.82
CA GLY A 143 -0.41 5.60 -6.74
C GLY A 143 -1.55 6.41 -6.11
N HIS A 144 -1.92 6.11 -4.86
CA HIS A 144 -2.88 6.88 -4.07
C HIS A 144 -2.23 7.99 -3.22
N ASN A 145 -0.91 7.98 -3.08
CA ASN A 145 -0.18 9.01 -2.35
C ASN A 145 -0.18 10.33 -3.15
N PRO A 146 -0.07 11.48 -2.48
CA PRO A 146 0.14 12.76 -3.16
C PRO A 146 1.35 12.69 -4.09
N GLU A 147 1.34 13.54 -5.12
CA GLU A 147 2.50 13.73 -5.98
C GLU A 147 3.76 14.01 -5.13
N PRO A 148 4.91 13.40 -5.46
CA PRO A 148 6.14 13.64 -4.72
C PRO A 148 6.49 15.12 -4.72
N ALA A 149 7.08 15.61 -3.63
CA ALA A 149 7.54 16.99 -3.51
C ALA A 149 8.46 17.43 -4.66
N ALA A 150 9.14 16.47 -5.30
CA ALA A 150 9.88 16.67 -6.52
C ALA A 150 9.61 15.55 -7.54
N ALA A 151 8.38 15.48 -8.06
CA ALA A 151 7.95 14.49 -9.05
C ALA A 151 8.81 14.43 -10.33
N SER A 152 9.58 15.49 -10.64
CA SER A 152 10.51 15.53 -11.78
C SER A 152 11.86 14.86 -11.51
N ILE A 153 12.16 14.51 -10.26
CA ILE A 153 13.42 13.84 -9.91
C ILE A 153 13.33 12.36 -10.26
N VAL A 154 14.29 11.94 -11.08
CA VAL A 154 14.56 10.53 -11.38
C VAL A 154 16.02 10.28 -11.05
N LEU A 155 16.30 9.19 -10.32
CA LEU A 155 17.66 8.81 -10.00
C LEU A 155 18.44 8.47 -11.28
N LYS A 156 19.78 8.52 -11.23
CA LYS A 156 20.64 8.23 -12.41
C LYS A 156 20.37 6.86 -13.04
N ASN A 157 19.91 5.90 -12.24
CA ASN A 157 19.54 4.57 -12.71
C ASN A 157 18.10 4.48 -13.25
N GLY A 158 17.32 5.56 -13.28
CA GLY A 158 15.95 5.57 -13.83
C GLY A 158 14.84 5.28 -12.82
N ILE A 159 15.14 5.14 -11.52
CA ILE A 159 14.14 4.92 -10.47
C ILE A 159 13.48 6.25 -10.07
N THR A 160 12.15 6.28 -9.95
CA THR A 160 11.39 7.45 -9.49
C THR A 160 11.42 7.57 -7.97
N VAL A 161 11.32 8.80 -7.45
CA VAL A 161 11.35 9.08 -6.01
C VAL A 161 9.95 9.40 -5.47
N HIS A 162 9.67 8.94 -4.26
CA HIS A 162 8.40 9.13 -3.56
C HIS A 162 8.70 9.67 -2.17
N TYR A 163 8.80 11.00 -2.04
CA TYR A 163 8.94 11.67 -0.74
C TYR A 163 8.05 12.90 -0.68
N THR A 164 7.56 13.20 0.51
CA THR A 164 6.72 14.37 0.80
C THR A 164 7.52 15.41 1.60
N ASN A 165 7.18 16.69 1.46
CA ASN A 165 7.79 17.80 2.22
C ASN A 165 7.35 17.82 3.69
#